data_AF-A0A959H0U8-F1
#
_entry.id   AF-A0A959H0U8-F1
#
_cell.length_a   1.000
_cell.length_b   1.000
_cell.length_c   1.000
_cell.angle_alpha   90.00
_cell.angle_beta   90.00
_cell.angle_gamma   90.00
#
_symmetry.space_group_name_H-M   'P 1'
#
loop_
_entity.id
_entity.type
_entity.pdbx_description
1 polymer ?
#
loop_
_entity_poly.entity_id
_entity_poly.type
_entity_poly.pdbx_seq_one_letter_code
_entity_poly.pdbx_strand_id
1 'polypeptide(L)'
;PVFQSDWLAPNQVDVITGYELFSPHLNWINCDRFVGEPTTSFCVDLPPEFNPENSRVYLVFENMQSIAPLETDLSSGTFCYPMAPHGFQVRIVSISKTEDGRYWLGNKQTEIGTNATVEVQPQEVQEQQVLNFLKNL
;
A
#
# COMPACT_ATOMS: atom_id res chain seq x y z
N PRO A 1 17.69 -17.97 0.37
CA PRO A 1 17.59 -19.34 -0.17
C PRO A 1 16.17 -19.55 -0.73
N VAL A 2 16.02 -20.41 -1.75
CA VAL A 2 14.72 -20.70 -2.37
C VAL A 2 14.34 -22.14 -2.07
N PHE A 3 13.12 -22.34 -1.58
CA PHE A 3 12.57 -23.63 -1.21
C PHE A 3 11.29 -23.87 -1.98
N GLN A 4 11.02 -25.10 -2.40
CA GLN A 4 9.67 -25.46 -2.80
C GLN A 4 8.78 -25.44 -1.56
N SER A 5 7.58 -24.85 -1.68
CA SER A 5 6.65 -24.68 -0.56
C SER A 5 5.21 -24.86 -1.02
N ASP A 6 4.38 -25.33 -0.10
CA ASP A 6 2.96 -25.60 -0.27
C ASP A 6 2.20 -24.83 0.83
N TRP A 7 1.25 -23.99 0.44
CA TRP A 7 0.42 -23.21 1.35
C TRP A 7 -1.04 -23.64 1.24
N LEU A 8 -1.78 -23.63 2.36
CA LEU A 8 -3.23 -23.83 2.32
C LEU A 8 -3.89 -22.60 1.70
N ALA A 9 -4.78 -22.83 0.72
CA ALA A 9 -5.63 -21.79 0.20
C ALA A 9 -6.60 -21.26 1.27
N PRO A 10 -7.18 -20.07 1.10
CA PRO A 10 -8.15 -19.51 2.06
C PRO A 10 -9.34 -20.43 2.37
N ASN A 11 -9.73 -21.30 1.43
CA ASN A 11 -10.80 -22.29 1.62
C ASN A 11 -10.40 -23.49 2.50
N GLN A 12 -9.13 -23.56 2.94
CA GLN A 12 -8.56 -24.61 3.79
C GLN A 12 -8.60 -26.03 3.19
N VAL A 13 -8.89 -26.15 1.90
CA VAL A 13 -9.02 -27.44 1.18
C VAL A 13 -8.00 -27.53 0.06
N ASP A 14 -7.83 -26.46 -0.71
CA ASP A 14 -6.91 -26.46 -1.83
C ASP A 14 -5.47 -26.17 -1.37
N VAL A 15 -4.50 -26.75 -2.08
CA VAL A 15 -3.07 -26.51 -1.87
C VAL A 15 -2.55 -25.61 -2.97
N ILE A 16 -1.92 -24.50 -2.57
CA ILE A 16 -1.19 -23.59 -3.45
C ILE A 16 0.27 -24.03 -3.43
N THR A 17 0.78 -24.48 -4.57
CA THR A 17 2.18 -24.89 -4.71
C THR A 17 3.03 -23.76 -5.28
N GLY A 18 4.27 -23.62 -4.82
CA GLY A 18 5.18 -22.62 -5.35
C GLY A 18 6.57 -22.66 -4.72
N TYR A 19 7.26 -21.52 -4.76
CA TYR A 19 8.58 -21.36 -4.17
C TYR A 19 8.57 -20.26 -3.12
N GLU A 20 9.10 -20.56 -1.95
CA GLU A 20 9.35 -19.60 -0.89
C GLU A 20 10.79 -19.09 -0.99
N LEU A 21 10.97 -17.78 -0.97
CA LEU A 21 12.28 -17.14 -0.99
C LEU A 21 12.44 -16.31 0.27
N PHE A 22 13.40 -16.69 1.11
CA PHE A 22 13.86 -15.85 2.21
C PHE A 22 15.12 -15.09 1.76
N SER A 23 15.03 -13.76 1.74
CA SER A 23 16.18 -12.90 1.43
C SER A 23 16.38 -11.85 2.53
N PRO A 24 17.36 -12.03 3.42
CA PRO A 24 17.66 -11.06 4.47
C PRO A 24 18.36 -9.79 3.95
N HIS A 25 18.65 -9.70 2.65
CA HIS A 25 19.41 -8.60 2.03
C HIS A 25 18.61 -7.83 0.99
N LEU A 26 17.42 -8.31 0.60
CA LEU A 26 16.49 -7.47 -0.15
C LEU A 26 15.84 -6.56 0.88
N ASN A 27 16.19 -5.28 0.85
CA ASN A 27 15.62 -4.26 1.74
C ASN A 27 14.11 -4.13 1.48
N TRP A 28 13.72 -3.23 0.58
CA TRP A 28 12.32 -3.04 0.22
C TRP A 28 11.90 -4.00 -0.88
N ILE A 29 10.81 -4.73 -0.64
CA ILE A 29 10.16 -5.57 -1.64
C ILE A 29 8.79 -4.99 -2.01
N ASN A 30 8.32 -5.32 -3.21
CA ASN A 30 6.92 -5.12 -3.55
C ASN A 30 6.13 -6.33 -3.04
N CYS A 31 5.02 -6.09 -2.33
CA CYS A 31 4.06 -7.13 -2.03
C CYS A 31 2.92 -7.09 -3.05
N ASP A 32 2.86 -8.11 -3.89
CA ASP A 32 1.83 -8.23 -4.92
C ASP A 32 0.54 -8.86 -4.35
N ARG A 33 0.68 -9.92 -3.53
CA ARG A 33 -0.45 -10.58 -2.87
C ARG A 33 -0.02 -11.36 -1.62
N PHE A 34 -0.85 -11.32 -0.58
CA PHE A 34 -0.75 -12.21 0.58
C PHE A 34 -1.42 -13.55 0.29
N VAL A 35 -0.77 -14.67 0.65
CA VAL A 35 -1.31 -16.02 0.47
C VAL A 35 -1.74 -16.55 1.84
N GLY A 36 -2.97 -17.05 1.94
CA GLY A 36 -3.50 -17.68 3.16
C GLY A 36 -4.11 -16.71 4.18
N GLU A 37 -3.91 -15.40 4.02
CA GLU A 37 -4.51 -14.37 4.88
C GLU A 37 -5.93 -13.99 4.41
N PRO A 38 -6.87 -13.70 5.34
CA PRO A 38 -8.15 -13.12 4.97
C PRO A 38 -7.95 -11.72 4.38
N THR A 39 -8.57 -11.45 3.23
CA THR A 39 -8.40 -10.18 2.51
C THR A 39 -9.67 -9.35 2.45
N THR A 40 -9.51 -8.03 2.44
CA THR A 40 -10.57 -7.06 2.16
C THR A 40 -10.12 -6.07 1.11
N SER A 41 -11.07 -5.45 0.40
CA SER A 41 -10.77 -4.21 -0.31
C SER A 41 -10.43 -3.12 0.70
N PHE A 42 -9.38 -2.36 0.41
CA PHE A 42 -8.96 -1.21 1.20
C PHE A 42 -8.76 -0.03 0.26
N CYS A 43 -9.52 1.05 0.47
CA CYS A 43 -9.44 2.24 -0.38
C CYS A 43 -8.99 3.46 0.42
N VAL A 44 -8.37 4.41 -0.28
CA VAL A 44 -7.93 5.70 0.21
C VAL A 44 -8.64 6.76 -0.60
N ASP A 45 -9.30 7.67 0.11
CA ASP A 45 -9.93 8.84 -0.48
C ASP A 45 -9.06 10.07 -0.23
N LEU A 46 -8.84 10.84 -1.29
CA LEU A 46 -8.09 12.10 -1.25
C LEU A 46 -9.02 13.25 -1.65
N PRO A 47 -8.74 14.48 -1.19
CA PRO A 47 -9.44 15.66 -1.67
C PRO A 47 -9.45 15.77 -3.21
N PRO A 48 -10.52 16.34 -3.83
CA PRO A 48 -10.71 16.34 -5.28
C PRO A 48 -9.55 16.92 -6.11
N GLU A 49 -8.76 17.81 -5.54
CA GLU A 49 -7.56 18.38 -6.17
C GLU A 49 -6.42 17.34 -6.36
N PHE A 50 -6.46 16.21 -5.65
CA PHE A 50 -5.50 15.12 -5.71
C PHE A 50 -6.10 13.92 -6.43
N ASN A 51 -5.76 13.78 -7.71
CA ASN A 51 -6.37 12.83 -8.63
C ASN A 51 -5.33 11.85 -9.21
N PRO A 52 -5.75 10.84 -9.98
CA PRO A 52 -4.86 9.82 -10.54
C PRO A 52 -3.77 10.36 -11.48
N GLU A 53 -3.97 11.53 -12.07
CA GLU A 53 -3.00 12.15 -12.98
C GLU A 53 -1.84 12.78 -12.20
N ASN A 54 -2.12 13.30 -11.00
CA ASN A 54 -1.16 14.07 -10.21
C ASN A 54 -0.73 13.40 -8.89
N SER A 55 -1.33 12.24 -8.53
CA SER A 55 -1.13 11.58 -7.23
C SER A 55 -0.80 10.09 -7.36
N ARG A 56 0.02 9.59 -6.44
CA ARG A 56 0.29 8.16 -6.23
C ARG A 56 0.10 7.83 -4.75
N VAL A 57 -0.52 6.69 -4.46
CA VAL A 57 -0.81 6.25 -3.10
C VAL A 57 -0.22 4.86 -2.88
N TYR A 58 0.36 4.64 -1.70
CA TYR A 58 1.01 3.40 -1.30
C TYR A 58 0.55 2.99 0.10
N LEU A 59 0.43 1.67 0.32
CA LEU A 59 0.49 1.08 1.65
C LEU A 59 1.94 0.74 1.95
N VAL A 60 2.44 1.21 3.09
CA VAL A 60 3.72 0.84 3.67
C VAL A 60 3.43 -0.03 4.88
N PHE A 61 3.87 -1.27 4.88
CA PHE A 61 3.60 -2.19 5.98
C PHE A 61 4.61 -1.97 7.12
N GLU A 62 4.15 -1.85 8.36
CA GLU A 62 5.02 -1.45 9.49
C GLU A 62 5.97 -2.58 9.94
N ASN A 63 5.52 -3.83 9.84
CA ASN A 63 6.28 -5.01 10.33
C ASN A 63 7.01 -5.78 9.22
N MET A 64 7.04 -5.25 8.00
CA MET A 64 7.72 -5.84 6.86
C MET A 64 8.20 -4.72 5.95
N GLN A 65 9.44 -4.79 5.45
CA GLN A 65 9.99 -3.80 4.52
C GLN A 65 9.35 -3.97 3.13
N SER A 66 8.07 -3.64 3.04
CA SER A 66 7.26 -3.89 1.88
C SER A 66 6.30 -2.74 1.62
N ILE A 67 6.08 -2.46 0.34
CA ILE A 67 5.07 -1.52 -0.12
C ILE A 67 4.13 -2.17 -1.13
N ALA A 68 2.89 -1.69 -1.14
CA ALA A 68 1.91 -2.01 -2.18
C ALA A 68 1.37 -0.70 -2.78
N PRO A 69 1.48 -0.48 -4.10
CA PRO A 69 0.81 0.64 -4.75
C PRO A 69 -0.70 0.41 -4.78
N LEU A 70 -1.49 1.47 -4.57
CA LEU A 70 -2.94 1.43 -4.74
C LEU A 70 -3.28 1.82 -6.19
N GLU A 71 -4.22 1.10 -6.77
CA GLU A 71 -4.75 1.36 -8.11
C GLU A 71 -5.94 2.29 -8.02
N THR A 72 -6.14 3.14 -9.02
CA THR A 72 -7.33 3.99 -9.07
C THR A 72 -8.57 3.19 -9.42
N ASP A 73 -9.60 3.28 -8.59
CA ASP A 73 -10.97 2.94 -8.97
C ASP A 73 -11.59 4.12 -9.73
N LEU A 74 -11.73 3.98 -11.05
CA LEU A 74 -12.27 5.03 -11.93
C LEU A 74 -13.73 5.37 -11.65
N SER A 75 -14.49 4.51 -10.97
CA SER A 75 -15.90 4.74 -10.67
C SER A 75 -16.10 5.67 -9.47
N SER A 76 -15.24 5.52 -8.45
CA SER A 76 -15.29 6.30 -7.22
C SER A 76 -14.25 7.42 -7.17
N GLY A 77 -13.19 7.34 -7.98
CA GLY A 77 -12.03 8.23 -7.93
C GLY A 77 -11.04 7.89 -6.80
N THR A 78 -11.33 6.86 -6.00
CA THR A 78 -10.48 6.45 -4.87
C THR A 78 -9.29 5.61 -5.33
N PHE A 79 -8.29 5.50 -4.46
CA PHE A 79 -7.14 4.61 -4.67
C PHE A 79 -7.35 3.35 -3.85
N CYS A 80 -7.40 2.17 -4.45
CA CYS A 80 -7.76 0.92 -3.80
C CYS A 80 -6.69 -0.17 -3.96
N TYR A 81 -6.63 -1.05 -2.96
CA TYR A 81 -5.92 -2.32 -3.02
C TYR A 81 -6.95 -3.44 -2.72
N PRO A 82 -7.42 -4.19 -3.74
CA PRO A 82 -8.59 -5.07 -3.62
C PRO A 82 -8.43 -6.25 -2.66
N MET A 83 -7.19 -6.72 -2.44
CA MET A 83 -6.87 -7.89 -1.65
C MET A 83 -5.91 -7.54 -0.50
N ALA A 84 -6.22 -6.48 0.23
CA ALA A 84 -5.45 -6.06 1.39
C ALA A 84 -5.60 -7.06 2.54
N PRO A 85 -4.50 -7.50 3.20
CA PRO A 85 -4.59 -8.46 4.29
C PRO A 85 -5.20 -7.82 5.55
N HIS A 86 -6.32 -8.38 6.01
CA HIS A 86 -7.04 -7.85 7.16
C HIS A 86 -6.18 -7.90 8.44
N GLY A 87 -6.23 -6.86 9.27
CA GLY A 87 -5.54 -6.76 10.57
C GLY A 87 -4.09 -6.28 10.51
N PHE A 88 -3.55 -6.03 9.31
CA PHE A 88 -2.17 -5.54 9.18
C PHE A 88 -2.09 -4.04 9.47
N GLN A 89 -1.10 -3.66 10.30
CA GLN A 89 -0.76 -2.26 10.55
C GLN A 89 0.02 -1.69 9.37
N VAL A 90 -0.48 -0.59 8.83
CA VAL A 90 0.06 0.08 7.65
C VAL A 90 0.13 1.58 7.84
N ARG A 91 1.05 2.19 7.11
CA ARG A 91 1.10 3.62 6.87
C ARG A 91 0.70 3.89 5.42
N ILE A 92 -0.38 4.65 5.25
CA ILE A 92 -0.78 5.19 3.97
C ILE A 92 0.14 6.36 3.65
N VAL A 93 0.78 6.31 2.48
CA VAL A 93 1.59 7.39 1.94
C VAL A 93 1.00 7.83 0.61
N SER A 94 0.56 9.09 0.52
CA SER A 94 0.20 9.70 -0.76
C SER A 94 1.22 10.77 -1.13
N ILE A 95 1.63 10.76 -2.39
CA ILE A 95 2.55 11.75 -2.95
C ILE A 95 1.85 12.38 -4.14
N SER A 96 1.71 13.70 -4.11
CA SER A 96 1.08 14.44 -5.20
C SER A 96 1.97 15.58 -5.67
N LYS A 97 1.91 15.89 -6.96
CA LYS A 97 2.54 17.08 -7.55
C LYS A 97 1.52 17.83 -8.39
N THR A 98 1.07 18.96 -7.90
CA THR A 98 0.06 19.80 -8.58
C THR A 98 0.67 20.54 -9.78
N GLU A 99 -0.17 21.05 -10.69
CA GLU A 99 0.27 21.69 -11.94
C GLU A 99 1.17 22.92 -11.72
N ASP A 100 0.99 23.59 -10.59
CA ASP A 100 1.83 24.71 -10.13
C ASP A 100 3.23 24.28 -9.63
N GLY A 101 3.54 22.97 -9.67
CA GLY A 101 4.80 22.40 -9.27
C GLY A 101 4.97 22.14 -7.77
N ARG A 102 3.94 22.39 -6.95
CA ARG A 102 3.98 22.13 -5.50
C ARG A 102 3.84 20.64 -5.20
N TYR A 103 4.58 20.20 -4.18
CA TYR A 103 4.53 18.83 -3.69
C TYR A 103 3.63 18.74 -2.46
N TRP A 104 2.88 17.64 -2.37
CA TRP A 104 2.00 17.34 -1.26
C TRP A 104 2.24 15.93 -0.78
N LEU A 105 2.22 15.75 0.54
CA LEU A 105 2.46 14.48 1.21
C LEU A 105 1.32 14.16 2.17
N GLY A 106 0.61 13.07 1.91
CA GLY A 106 -0.27 12.45 2.89
C GLY A 106 0.47 11.34 3.62
N ASN A 107 0.29 11.30 4.94
CA ASN A 107 0.88 10.29 5.81
C ASN A 107 -0.12 9.95 6.92
N LYS A 108 -0.61 8.71 6.96
CA LYS A 108 -1.58 8.27 7.97
C LYS A 108 -1.37 6.81 8.34
N GLN A 109 -1.21 6.52 9.62
CA GLN A 109 -1.18 5.15 10.14
C GLN A 109 -2.60 4.64 10.38
N THR A 110 -2.84 3.36 10.07
CA THR A 110 -4.11 2.67 10.25
C THR A 110 -3.92 1.15 10.21
N GLU A 111 -4.95 0.41 10.58
CA GLU A 111 -5.05 -1.02 10.37
C GLU A 111 -5.95 -1.32 9.16
N ILE A 112 -5.57 -2.31 8.34
CA ILE A 112 -6.39 -2.79 7.22
C ILE A 112 -7.62 -3.50 7.78
N GLY A 113 -8.82 -3.07 7.37
CA GLY A 113 -10.08 -3.67 7.80
C GLY A 113 -10.84 -2.88 8.87
N THR A 114 -10.24 -1.87 9.49
CA THR A 114 -10.98 -0.97 10.40
C THR A 114 -12.04 -0.14 9.66
N ASN A 115 -11.72 0.29 8.42
CA ASN A 115 -12.62 1.04 7.54
C ASN A 115 -12.51 0.52 6.11
N ALA A 116 -13.61 0.59 5.35
CA ALA A 116 -13.61 0.24 3.93
C ALA A 116 -12.83 1.27 3.08
N THR A 117 -12.98 2.55 3.43
CA THR A 117 -12.28 3.68 2.79
C THR A 117 -11.70 4.59 3.86
N VAL A 118 -10.44 4.98 3.70
CA VAL A 118 -9.72 5.85 4.64
C VAL A 118 -9.43 7.19 3.97
N GLU A 119 -9.97 8.26 4.54
CA GLU A 119 -9.65 9.62 4.10
C GLU A 119 -8.22 10.01 4.53
N VAL A 120 -7.47 10.59 3.61
CA VAL A 120 -6.15 11.18 3.84
C VAL A 120 -6.13 12.60 3.32
N GLN A 121 -5.62 13.52 4.13
CA GLN A 121 -5.48 14.94 3.80
C GLN A 121 -3.99 15.25 3.58
N PRO A 122 -3.51 15.34 2.32
CA PRO A 122 -2.13 15.69 2.04
C PRO A 122 -1.78 17.10 2.52
N GLN A 123 -0.54 17.30 2.96
CA GLN A 123 -0.01 18.60 3.35
C GLN A 123 1.03 19.08 2.35
N GLU A 124 1.03 20.38 2.05
CA GLU A 124 2.04 21.00 1.18
C GLU A 124 3.41 20.88 1.85
N VAL A 125 4.38 20.40 1.09
CA VAL A 125 5.75 20.19 1.53
C VAL A 125 6.72 20.54 0.41
N GLN A 126 7.98 20.81 0.77
CA GLN A 126 9.05 20.93 -0.22
C GLN A 126 9.46 19.55 -0.73
N GLU A 127 9.96 19.48 -1.97
CA GLU A 127 10.48 18.25 -2.58
C GLU A 127 11.50 17.55 -1.68
N GLN A 128 12.41 18.31 -1.08
CA GLN A 128 13.42 17.74 -0.19
C GLN A 128 12.81 17.10 1.07
N GLN A 129 11.68 17.61 1.56
CA GLN A 129 10.96 17.03 2.69
C GLN A 129 10.29 15.71 2.30
N VAL A 130 9.73 15.61 1.08
CA VAL A 130 9.23 14.34 0.53
C VAL A 130 10.36 13.32 0.48
N LEU A 131 11.50 13.68 -0.12
CA LEU A 131 12.65 12.78 -0.23
C LEU A 131 13.19 12.34 1.14
N ASN A 132 13.24 13.24 2.11
CA ASN A 132 13.68 12.92 3.46
C ASN A 132 12.67 12.00 4.17
N PHE A 133 11.37 12.23 3.99
CA PHE A 133 10.34 11.34 4.52
C PHE A 133 10.49 9.92 3.97
N LEU A 134 10.59 9.77 2.64
CA LEU A 134 10.70 8.46 1.98
C LEU A 134 11.95 7.68 2.39
N LYS A 135 13.07 8.36 2.66
CA LYS A 135 14.32 7.72 3.13
C LYS A 135 14.26 7.23 4.58
N ASN A 136 13.29 7.71 5.36
CA ASN A 136 13.09 7.36 6.77
C ASN A 136 11.82 6.53 7.00
N LEU A 137 11.24 5.98 5.92
CA LEU A 137 10.22 4.94 6.02
C LEU A 137 10.81 3.63 6.53
#